data_AF-A0ABD0N351-F1
#
_entry.id   AF-A0ABD0N351-F1
#
_cell.length_a   1.000
_cell.length_b   1.000
_cell.length_c   1.000
_cell.angle_alpha   90.00
_cell.angle_beta   90.00
_cell.angle_gamma   90.00
#
_symmetry.space_group_name_H-M   'P 1'
#
loop_
_entity.id
_entity.type
_entity.pdbx_description
1 polymer ?
#
loop_
_entity_poly.entity_id
_entity_poly.type
_entity_poly.pdbx_seq_one_letter_code
_entity_poly.pdbx_strand_id
1 'polypeptide(L)'
;DETEEPKKPTKKYSVKPLRDLHSNFEKRQEQKQQAEAEAATLKKQQDAERLQKEQERPPPDPLRGLRVHCWVLVLSGNREVPENFFIDPLTGKSYSTTNENFLGIESVWNHQNYWVNKQDCTFGCD
;
A
#
# COMPACT_ATOMS: atom_id res chain seq x y z
N ASP A 1 24.49 0.93 -15.36
CA ASP A 1 25.72 0.90 -14.54
C ASP A 1 26.10 -0.56 -14.41
N GLU A 2 26.82 -1.07 -15.41
CA GLU A 2 27.29 -2.46 -15.43
C GLU A 2 28.63 -2.49 -14.69
N THR A 3 28.66 -3.13 -13.53
CA THR A 3 29.90 -3.38 -12.79
C THR A 3 30.83 -4.25 -13.62
N GLU A 4 31.76 -3.62 -14.34
CA GLU A 4 32.91 -4.26 -14.96
C GLU A 4 33.75 -4.94 -13.87
N GLU A 5 33.75 -6.27 -13.83
CA GLU A 5 34.68 -7.02 -13.00
C GLU A 5 36.13 -6.74 -13.46
N PRO A 6 37.07 -6.48 -12.53
CA PRO A 6 38.44 -6.12 -12.88
C PRO A 6 39.16 -7.30 -13.55
N LYS A 7 39.57 -7.10 -14.82
CA LYS A 7 40.40 -8.06 -15.57
C LYS A 7 41.73 -8.30 -14.86
N LYS A 8 41.86 -9.45 -14.19
CA LYS A 8 43.11 -9.87 -13.53
C LYS A 8 44.23 -10.07 -14.58
N PRO A 9 45.48 -9.69 -14.28
CA PRO A 9 46.60 -9.81 -15.20
C PRO A 9 46.93 -11.28 -15.50
N THR A 10 46.84 -11.68 -16.77
CA THR A 10 47.13 -13.05 -17.23
C THR A 10 48.63 -13.30 -17.32
N LYS A 11 49.18 -14.19 -16.48
CA LYS A 11 50.59 -14.61 -16.53
C LYS A 11 50.85 -15.45 -17.81
N LYS A 12 51.95 -15.19 -18.51
CA LYS A 12 52.35 -15.80 -19.81
C LYS A 12 52.38 -17.35 -19.82
N TYR A 13 52.47 -18.00 -18.66
CA TYR A 13 52.50 -19.46 -18.49
C TYR A 13 51.50 -19.94 -17.43
N SER A 14 50.24 -19.48 -17.49
CA SER A 14 49.20 -20.03 -16.62
C SER A 14 48.66 -21.34 -17.20
N VAL A 15 48.70 -22.41 -16.41
CA VAL A 15 48.03 -23.67 -16.75
C VAL A 15 46.54 -23.40 -16.92
N LYS A 16 45.94 -23.94 -17.99
CA LYS A 16 44.49 -23.84 -18.18
C LYS A 16 43.80 -24.42 -16.95
N PRO A 17 42.79 -23.74 -16.37
CA PRO A 17 42.05 -24.30 -15.26
C PRO A 17 41.50 -25.68 -15.65
N LEU A 18 41.44 -26.57 -14.66
CA LEU A 18 40.96 -27.93 -14.86
C LEU A 18 39.57 -27.89 -15.49
N ARG A 19 39.36 -28.73 -16.51
CA ARG A 19 38.09 -28.81 -17.23
C ARG A 19 37.02 -29.24 -16.24
N ASP A 20 35.96 -28.45 -16.14
CA ASP A 20 34.81 -28.83 -15.35
C ASP A 20 34.17 -30.09 -15.95
N LEU A 21 34.11 -31.15 -15.15
CA LEU A 21 33.60 -32.47 -15.55
C LEU A 21 32.09 -32.60 -15.26
N HIS A 22 31.46 -31.57 -14.68
CA HIS A 22 30.03 -31.60 -14.40
C HIS A 22 29.19 -31.36 -15.67
N SER A 23 28.10 -32.11 -15.81
CA SER A 23 27.19 -31.95 -16.94
C SER A 23 26.43 -30.62 -16.86
N ASN A 24 26.53 -29.81 -17.92
CA ASN A 24 25.76 -28.57 -18.04
C ASN A 24 24.23 -28.80 -18.10
N PHE A 25 23.81 -30.04 -18.40
CA PHE A 25 22.40 -30.43 -18.35
C PHE A 25 21.93 -30.63 -16.91
N GLU A 26 22.71 -31.35 -16.10
CA GLU A 26 22.41 -31.60 -14.68
C GLU A 26 22.32 -30.28 -13.89
N LYS A 27 23.29 -29.37 -14.08
CA LYS A 27 23.25 -28.03 -13.45
C LYS A 27 21.99 -27.24 -13.80
N ARG A 28 21.56 -27.28 -15.07
CA ARG A 28 20.32 -26.61 -15.51
C ARG A 28 19.07 -27.24 -14.91
N GLN A 29 19.07 -28.57 -14.76
CA GLN A 29 17.96 -29.29 -14.16
C GLN A 29 17.84 -28.99 -12.65
N GLU A 30 18.96 -28.96 -11.93
CA GLU A 30 19.03 -28.57 -10.51
C GLU A 30 18.57 -27.12 -10.32
N GLN A 31 19.06 -26.17 -11.13
CA GLN A 31 18.63 -24.77 -11.09
C GLN A 31 17.12 -24.63 -11.33
N LYS A 32 16.56 -25.40 -12.27
CA LYS A 32 15.13 -25.40 -12.53
C LYS A 32 14.33 -25.94 -11.33
N GLN A 33 14.79 -27.03 -10.72
CA GLN A 33 14.14 -27.60 -9.54
C GLN A 33 14.21 -26.65 -8.33
N GLN A 34 15.36 -25.99 -8.12
CA GLN A 34 15.52 -24.98 -7.07
C GLN A 34 14.60 -23.78 -7.32
N ALA A 35 14.55 -23.25 -8.55
CA ALA A 35 13.66 -22.15 -8.90
C ALA A 35 12.18 -22.53 -8.74
N GLU A 36 11.78 -23.75 -9.14
CA GLU A 36 10.41 -24.24 -8.93
C GLU A 36 10.08 -24.40 -7.44
N ALA A 37 11.03 -24.91 -6.63
CA ALA A 37 10.86 -25.04 -5.19
C ALA A 37 10.74 -23.67 -4.50
N GLU A 38 11.62 -22.72 -4.84
CA GLU A 38 11.58 -21.35 -4.34
C GLU A 38 10.27 -20.66 -4.74
N ALA A 39 9.86 -20.76 -6.01
CA ALA A 39 8.59 -20.23 -6.48
C ALA A 39 7.40 -20.85 -5.75
N ALA A 40 7.42 -22.16 -5.49
CA ALA A 40 6.39 -22.84 -4.71
C ALA A 40 6.36 -22.37 -3.24
N THR A 41 7.52 -22.14 -2.62
CA THR A 41 7.59 -21.59 -1.25
C THR A 41 7.09 -20.15 -1.18
N LEU A 42 7.47 -19.30 -2.14
CA LEU A 42 7.00 -17.92 -2.21
C LEU A 42 5.49 -17.87 -2.40
N LYS A 43 4.95 -18.71 -3.28
CA LYS A 43 3.50 -18.80 -3.49
C LYS A 43 2.77 -19.23 -2.21
N LYS A 44 3.28 -20.24 -1.50
CA LYS A 44 2.72 -20.65 -0.20
C LYS A 44 2.76 -19.54 0.85
N GLN A 45 3.84 -18.75 0.88
CA GLN A 45 3.95 -17.60 1.78
C GLN A 45 2.92 -16.52 1.43
N GLN A 46 2.79 -16.18 0.15
CA GLN A 46 1.80 -15.20 -0.33
C GLN A 46 0.36 -15.65 -0.05
N ASP A 47 0.07 -16.94 -0.25
CA ASP A 47 -1.25 -17.50 0.02
C ASP A 47 -1.55 -17.49 1.53
N ALA A 48 -0.55 -17.80 2.37
CA ALA A 48 -0.68 -17.73 3.83
C ALA A 48 -0.89 -16.29 4.32
N GLU A 49 -0.16 -15.31 3.77
CA GLU A 49 -0.31 -13.88 4.09
C GLU A 49 -1.68 -13.37 3.66
N ARG A 50 -2.17 -13.76 2.48
CA ARG A 50 -3.52 -13.42 2.02
C ARG A 50 -4.59 -13.99 2.96
N LEU A 51 -4.43 -15.25 3.36
CA LEU A 51 -5.37 -15.91 4.27
C LEU A 51 -5.37 -15.23 5.65
N GLN A 52 -4.19 -14.87 6.17
CA GLN A 52 -4.08 -14.10 7.42
C GLN A 52 -4.79 -12.74 7.29
N LYS A 53 -4.54 -11.99 6.21
CA LYS A 53 -5.20 -10.71 5.96
C LYS A 53 -6.73 -10.82 5.83
N GLU A 54 -7.22 -11.93 5.31
CA GLU A 54 -8.66 -12.22 5.25
C GLU A 54 -9.24 -12.57 6.61
N GLN A 55 -8.53 -13.35 7.43
CA GLN A 55 -8.94 -13.69 8.80
C GLN A 55 -8.90 -12.50 9.76
N GLU A 56 -7.94 -11.59 9.59
CA GLU A 56 -7.82 -10.34 10.34
C GLU A 56 -8.81 -9.27 9.88
N ARG A 57 -9.52 -9.49 8.76
CA ARG A 57 -10.48 -8.51 8.28
C ARG A 57 -11.57 -8.34 9.35
N PRO A 58 -11.86 -7.11 9.78
CA PRO A 58 -12.90 -6.88 10.76
C PRO A 58 -14.25 -7.36 10.21
N PRO A 59 -15.17 -7.80 11.09
CA PRO A 59 -16.51 -8.15 10.66
C PRO A 59 -17.17 -6.97 9.95
N PRO A 60 -18.05 -7.23 8.96
CA PRO A 60 -18.76 -6.17 8.25
C PRO A 60 -19.54 -5.33 9.25
N ASP A 61 -19.36 -4.01 9.17
CA ASP A 61 -19.94 -3.05 10.10
C ASP A 61 -21.39 -2.72 9.67
N PRO A 62 -22.42 -3.10 10.46
CA PRO A 62 -23.82 -2.89 10.09
C PRO A 62 -24.23 -1.42 9.98
N LEU A 63 -23.45 -0.52 10.57
CA LEU A 63 -23.73 0.93 10.59
C LEU A 63 -22.69 1.70 9.77
N ARG A 64 -21.98 1.04 8.85
CA ARG A 64 -21.13 1.75 7.87
C ARG A 64 -22.00 2.69 7.04
N GLY A 65 -21.52 3.90 6.78
CA GLY A 65 -22.25 4.91 6.01
C GLY A 65 -23.39 5.61 6.75
N LEU A 66 -23.88 5.07 7.87
CA LEU A 66 -25.03 5.62 8.61
C LEU A 66 -24.64 6.49 9.82
N ARG A 67 -23.40 6.41 10.28
CA ARG A 67 -22.91 7.20 11.43
C ARG A 67 -22.52 8.60 10.99
N VAL A 68 -23.04 9.59 11.70
CA VAL A 68 -22.69 11.00 11.51
C VAL A 68 -21.70 11.41 12.58
N HIS A 69 -20.58 12.00 12.15
CA HIS A 69 -19.59 12.63 13.03
C HIS A 69 -19.36 14.08 12.59
N CYS A 70 -19.07 14.96 13.55
CA CYS A 70 -18.85 16.37 13.28
C CYS A 70 -17.37 16.72 13.20
N TRP A 71 -17.04 17.58 12.23
CA TRP A 71 -15.69 18.04 11.95
C TRP A 71 -15.69 19.55 11.76
N VAL A 72 -14.59 20.20 12.14
CA VAL A 72 -14.40 21.63 11.87
C VAL A 72 -13.65 21.77 10.55
N LEU A 73 -14.30 22.34 9.54
CA LEU A 73 -13.67 22.65 8.26
C LEU A 73 -12.93 23.98 8.33
N VAL A 74 -11.64 23.97 8.01
CA VAL A 74 -10.82 25.17 7.80
C VAL A 74 -10.57 25.32 6.30
N LEU A 75 -10.94 26.48 5.75
CA LEU A 75 -10.73 26.81 4.34
C LEU A 75 -9.39 27.52 4.13
N SER A 76 -8.75 27.23 3.00
CA SER A 76 -7.52 27.86 2.54
C SER A 76 -7.73 29.30 2.07
N GLY A 77 -6.63 30.03 1.93
CA GLY A 77 -6.59 31.37 1.36
C GLY A 77 -6.72 32.52 2.37
N ASN A 78 -7.22 32.26 3.57
CA ASN A 78 -7.20 33.24 4.66
C ASN A 78 -6.17 32.85 5.73
N ARG A 79 -5.56 33.87 6.37
CA ARG A 79 -4.63 33.71 7.52
C ARG A 79 -3.49 32.71 7.25
N GLU A 80 -2.93 32.75 6.05
CA GLU A 80 -1.78 31.91 5.66
C GLU A 80 -2.07 30.40 5.68
N VAL A 81 -3.35 29.99 5.64
CA VAL A 81 -3.73 28.58 5.54
C VAL A 81 -3.56 28.12 4.07
N PRO A 82 -2.65 27.16 3.79
CA PRO A 82 -2.33 26.78 2.41
C PRO A 82 -3.38 25.86 1.79
N GLU A 83 -4.03 25.01 2.58
CA GLU A 83 -4.94 23.97 2.09
C GLU A 83 -6.17 23.83 2.99
N ASN A 84 -7.25 23.28 2.41
CA ASN A 84 -8.45 22.95 3.18
C ASN A 84 -8.19 21.69 4.02
N PHE A 85 -8.62 21.69 5.27
CA PHE A 85 -8.52 20.52 6.12
C PHE A 85 -9.65 20.46 7.16
N PHE A 86 -9.90 19.27 7.66
CA PHE A 86 -10.84 19.01 8.75
C PHE A 86 -10.09 18.85 10.07
N ILE A 87 -10.70 19.28 11.17
CA ILE A 87 -10.22 19.04 12.52
C ILE A 87 -11.26 18.20 13.27
N ASP A 88 -10.80 17.12 13.89
CA ASP A 88 -11.62 16.35 14.83
C ASP A 88 -11.77 17.14 16.14
N PRO A 89 -12.97 17.55 16.55
CA PRO A 89 -13.16 18.32 17.77
C PRO A 89 -12.79 17.54 19.04
N LEU A 90 -12.84 16.21 19.01
CA LEU A 90 -12.55 15.38 20.19
C LEU A 90 -11.06 15.12 20.38
N THR A 91 -10.32 14.93 19.28
CA THR A 91 -8.89 14.60 19.34
C THR A 91 -7.98 15.79 19.01
N GLY A 92 -8.52 16.87 18.43
CA GLY A 92 -7.76 18.02 17.96
C GLY A 92 -6.86 17.74 16.75
N LYS A 93 -6.96 16.54 16.15
CA LYS A 93 -6.14 16.16 15.00
C LYS A 93 -6.69 16.73 13.71
N SER A 94 -5.80 17.17 12.84
CA SER A 94 -6.11 17.65 11.50
C SER A 94 -6.03 16.52 10.46
N TYR A 95 -6.94 16.52 9.51
CA TYR A 95 -7.03 15.54 8.43
C TYR A 95 -7.27 16.25 7.10
N SER A 96 -6.64 15.75 6.03
CA SER A 96 -6.91 16.23 4.66
C SER A 96 -8.39 16.04 4.31
N THR A 97 -8.98 16.96 3.55
CA THR A 97 -10.35 16.83 3.05
C THR A 97 -10.57 15.64 2.11
N THR A 98 -9.49 15.05 1.58
CA THR A 98 -9.53 13.88 0.67
C THR A 98 -9.20 12.57 1.37
N ASN A 99 -9.23 12.54 2.71
CA ASN A 99 -8.94 11.32 3.46
C ASN A 99 -9.98 10.22 3.15
N GLU A 100 -9.51 9.00 2.88
CA GLU A 100 -10.34 7.83 2.53
C GLU A 100 -11.35 7.43 3.61
N ASN A 101 -11.15 7.88 4.85
CA ASN A 101 -12.08 7.61 5.95
C ASN A 101 -13.36 8.46 5.91
N PHE A 102 -13.40 9.52 5.09
CA PHE A 102 -14.58 10.34 4.91
C PHE A 102 -15.48 9.75 3.84
N LEU A 103 -16.71 9.40 4.23
CA LEU A 103 -17.69 8.79 3.32
C LEU A 103 -18.54 9.85 2.61
N GLY A 104 -18.95 10.90 3.32
CA GLY A 104 -19.83 11.92 2.79
C GLY A 104 -20.03 13.12 3.71
N ILE A 105 -20.67 14.15 3.17
CA ILE A 105 -21.04 15.37 3.91
C ILE A 105 -22.56 15.46 3.92
N GLU A 106 -23.14 15.41 5.12
CA GLU A 106 -24.60 15.57 5.31
C GLU A 106 -25.00 17.04 5.37
N SER A 107 -24.19 17.85 6.06
CA SER A 107 -24.43 19.28 6.18
C SER A 107 -23.15 20.01 6.55
N VAL A 108 -23.06 21.27 6.14
CA VAL A 108 -22.00 22.20 6.53
C VAL A 108 -22.67 23.47 7.03
N TRP A 109 -22.13 24.09 8.07
CA TRP A 109 -22.68 25.32 8.60
C TRP A 109 -21.63 26.24 9.17
N ASN A 110 -21.97 27.51 9.27
CA ASN A 110 -21.21 28.51 10.01
C ASN A 110 -22.19 29.41 10.79
N HIS A 111 -21.71 30.55 11.31
CA HIS A 111 -22.53 31.48 12.09
C HIS A 111 -23.60 32.22 11.27
N GLN A 112 -23.56 32.16 9.93
CA GLN A 112 -24.47 32.87 9.03
C GLN A 112 -25.38 31.94 8.24
N ASN A 113 -24.89 30.77 7.85
CA ASN A 113 -25.54 29.91 6.87
C ASN A 113 -25.49 28.44 7.31
N TYR A 114 -26.49 27.70 6.84
CA TYR A 114 -26.61 26.25 6.99
C TYR A 114 -26.88 25.63 5.62
N TRP A 115 -25.99 24.77 5.17
CA TRP A 115 -26.07 24.06 3.90
C TRP A 115 -26.33 22.58 4.15
N VAL A 116 -27.32 22.02 3.46
CA VAL A 116 -27.77 20.63 3.61
C VAL A 116 -27.54 19.89 2.30
N ASN A 117 -26.97 18.69 2.40
CA ASN A 117 -26.92 17.77 1.29
C ASN A 117 -28.32 17.19 1.04
N LYS A 118 -28.79 17.29 -0.20
CA LYS A 118 -30.12 16.82 -0.62
C LYS A 118 -30.08 15.50 -1.38
N GLN A 119 -28.91 14.87 -1.47
CA GLN A 119 -28.76 13.55 -2.05
C GLN A 119 -29.48 12.49 -1.19
N ASP A 120 -29.91 11.40 -1.82
CA ASP A 120 -30.54 10.30 -1.10
C ASP A 120 -29.46 9.47 -0.39
N CYS A 121 -29.40 9.60 0.95
CA CYS A 121 -28.49 8.87 1.82
C CYS A 121 -29.22 7.81 2.67
N THR A 122 -30.41 7.35 2.28
CA THR A 122 -31.26 6.44 3.09
C THR A 122 -30.54 5.14 3.49
N PHE A 123 -29.61 4.67 2.66
CA PHE A 123 -28.81 3.47 2.91
C PHE A 123 -27.37 3.76 3.35
N GLY A 124 -27.07 5.02 3.71
CA GLY A 124 -25.73 5.47 4.06
C GLY A 124 -24.87 5.81 2.83
N CYS A 125 -23.67 6.34 3.10
CA CYS A 125 -22.65 6.59 2.08
C CYS A 125 -21.70 5.38 1.94
N ASP A 126 -21.34 5.03 0.70
CA ASP A 126 -20.44 3.91 0.38
C ASP A 126 -18.95 4.21 0.64
#